data_AF-A0A8C1BSF0-F1
#
_entry.id   AF-A0A8C1BSF0-F1
#
_cell.length_a   1.000
_cell.length_b   1.000
_cell.length_c   1.000
_cell.angle_alpha   90.00
_cell.angle_beta   90.00
_cell.angle_gamma   90.00
#
_symmetry.space_group_name_H-M   'P 1'
#
loop_
_entity.id
_entity.type
_entity.pdbx_description
1 polymer ?
#
loop_
_entity_poly.entity_id
_entity_poly.type
_entity_poly.pdbx_seq_one_letter_code
_entity_poly.pdbx_strand_id
1 'polypeptide(L)'
;MIICTKKMDYRLGSQCQFIQNQVMVNSEKDRASLLCMKALANRGRLDTVSQQMASHPQYLESFLRTQHYILYMDGPLPLHYRHYIAIMAAARHHCRYLVSLHSAQFLRVGGDPLWLQGLEAAPLRLRHLDHINKVLAHQPWLTAHSHMQALLKTGEQCWSLAELVQAVVLLAHCHSLCSFIFGSGSDSDTTPTPRVHHGTPPGYCLCDAANGNTALSPPPAGPTEKTLRRRDYSWEDHGFSLVNRLYSDIGHLLDERFRNVASLPFPHSPDLKRAIWNYIHCIYGIRYDDYDYGEVNRLLERGLKLYIKAVACYPDSSKTPLCPLSWAPVKASDKVHVNLLVMEARLQAELLYALRAITQYMIA
;
A
#
# COMPACT_ATOMS: atom_id res chain seq x y z
N MET A 1 -7.04 20.50 -61.66
CA MET A 1 -8.40 20.95 -62.01
C MET A 1 -9.34 20.35 -60.98
N ILE A 2 -9.91 21.22 -60.16
CA ILE A 2 -10.78 20.89 -59.04
C ILE A 2 -12.18 20.59 -59.59
N ILE A 3 -12.81 19.50 -59.18
CA ILE A 3 -14.26 19.44 -59.07
C ILE A 3 -14.61 18.98 -57.65
N CYS A 4 -15.22 19.92 -56.94
CA CYS A 4 -15.75 19.82 -55.59
C CYS A 4 -17.16 19.23 -55.65
N THR A 5 -17.50 18.26 -54.79
CA THR A 5 -18.89 18.07 -54.36
C THR A 5 -18.98 17.68 -52.87
N LYS A 6 -19.67 18.57 -52.16
CA LYS A 6 -20.59 18.37 -51.03
C LYS A 6 -20.02 17.95 -49.66
N LYS A 7 -19.95 18.97 -48.80
CA LYS A 7 -20.03 18.96 -47.33
C LYS A 7 -20.93 17.85 -46.79
N MET A 8 -20.38 16.99 -45.93
CA MET A 8 -21.10 16.39 -44.81
C MET A 8 -20.69 17.11 -43.53
N ASP A 9 -21.61 17.87 -42.95
CA ASP A 9 -21.48 18.43 -41.62
C ASP A 9 -21.61 17.30 -40.58
N TYR A 10 -20.48 16.83 -40.05
CA TYR A 10 -20.48 16.03 -38.82
C TYR A 10 -20.62 16.98 -37.63
N ARG A 11 -21.70 16.81 -36.85
CA ARG A 11 -21.94 17.53 -35.59
C ARG A 11 -20.84 17.22 -34.57
N LEU A 12 -19.82 18.06 -34.52
CA LEU A 12 -18.78 18.08 -33.47
C LEU A 12 -19.21 18.82 -32.17
N GLY A 13 -20.49 19.16 -32.02
CA GLY A 13 -20.97 20.03 -30.94
C GLY A 13 -21.32 19.33 -29.62
N SER A 14 -21.72 18.06 -29.63
CA SER A 14 -22.28 17.39 -28.44
C SER A 14 -21.26 16.58 -27.63
N GLN A 15 -20.22 16.06 -28.26
CA GLN A 15 -19.21 15.21 -27.59
C GLN A 15 -18.21 16.05 -26.76
N CYS A 16 -17.88 17.26 -27.22
CA CYS A 16 -17.04 18.21 -26.47
C CYS A 16 -17.78 18.79 -25.26
N GLN A 17 -19.09 19.05 -25.39
CA GLN A 17 -19.94 19.49 -24.28
C GLN A 17 -20.16 18.39 -23.24
N PHE A 18 -20.27 17.12 -23.64
CA PHE A 18 -20.40 16.01 -22.71
C PHE A 18 -19.12 15.80 -21.89
N ILE A 19 -17.94 15.90 -22.52
CA ILE A 19 -16.64 15.83 -21.84
C ILE A 19 -16.45 17.05 -20.93
N GLN A 20 -16.78 18.27 -21.38
CA GLN A 20 -16.72 19.47 -20.53
C GLN A 20 -17.67 19.39 -19.33
N ASN A 21 -18.90 18.88 -19.53
CA ASN A 21 -19.86 18.69 -18.45
C ASN A 21 -19.41 17.60 -17.48
N GLN A 22 -18.83 16.48 -17.96
CA GLN A 22 -18.24 15.46 -17.08
C GLN A 22 -17.03 15.98 -16.29
N VAL A 23 -16.18 16.79 -16.92
CA VAL A 23 -15.02 17.42 -16.25
C VAL A 23 -15.47 18.45 -15.23
N MET A 24 -16.50 19.25 -15.52
CA MET A 24 -17.09 20.21 -14.58
C MET A 24 -17.78 19.53 -13.40
N VAL A 25 -18.56 18.47 -13.66
CA VAL A 25 -19.23 17.68 -12.60
C VAL A 25 -18.22 16.94 -11.72
N ASN A 26 -17.15 16.40 -12.28
CA ASN A 26 -16.05 15.85 -11.50
C ASN A 26 -15.35 16.95 -10.68
N SER A 27 -15.04 18.10 -11.28
CA SER A 27 -14.44 19.24 -10.57
C SER A 27 -15.30 19.75 -9.41
N GLU A 28 -16.63 19.80 -9.56
CA GLU A 28 -17.56 20.21 -8.50
C GLU A 28 -17.69 19.13 -7.41
N LYS A 29 -17.73 17.85 -7.79
CA LYS A 29 -17.70 16.72 -6.86
C LYS A 29 -16.40 16.69 -6.06
N ASP A 30 -15.27 16.93 -6.71
CA ASP A 30 -13.94 17.04 -6.09
C ASP A 30 -13.88 18.22 -5.12
N ARG A 31 -14.50 19.37 -5.48
CA ARG A 31 -14.61 20.53 -4.58
C ARG A 31 -15.51 20.27 -3.38
N ALA A 32 -16.63 19.57 -3.58
CA ALA A 32 -17.56 19.20 -2.51
C ALA A 32 -16.95 18.16 -1.56
N SER A 33 -16.22 17.16 -2.11
CA SER A 33 -15.50 16.15 -1.34
C SER A 33 -14.35 16.77 -0.54
N LEU A 34 -13.57 17.66 -1.16
CA LEU A 34 -12.56 18.50 -0.52
C LEU A 34 -13.12 19.31 0.67
N LEU A 35 -14.28 19.93 0.49
CA LEU A 35 -14.95 20.71 1.55
C LEU A 35 -15.51 19.82 2.66
N CYS A 36 -16.06 18.65 2.32
CA CYS A 36 -16.57 17.68 3.27
C CYS A 36 -15.44 17.09 4.14
N MET A 37 -14.32 16.70 3.53
CA MET A 37 -13.16 16.19 4.25
C MET A 37 -12.50 17.25 5.14
N LYS A 38 -12.38 18.50 4.65
CA LYS A 38 -11.93 19.63 5.50
C LYS A 38 -12.87 19.85 6.69
N ALA A 39 -14.18 19.75 6.48
CA ALA A 39 -15.16 19.88 7.56
C ALA A 39 -15.12 18.71 8.56
N LEU A 40 -14.87 17.47 8.11
CA LEU A 40 -14.72 16.29 8.96
C LEU A 40 -13.43 16.33 9.78
N ALA A 41 -12.32 16.77 9.16
CA ALA A 41 -11.04 16.99 9.83
C ALA A 41 -11.17 18.05 10.93
N ASN A 42 -11.78 19.18 10.62
CA ASN A 42 -11.98 20.28 11.57
C ASN A 42 -12.97 19.94 12.72
N ARG A 43 -13.80 18.90 12.56
CA ARG A 43 -14.74 18.42 13.57
C ARG A 43 -14.21 17.26 14.42
N GLY A 44 -12.96 16.84 14.23
CA GLY A 44 -12.36 15.73 14.99
C GLY A 44 -13.03 14.36 14.75
N ARG A 45 -13.73 14.19 13.62
CA ARG A 45 -14.43 12.93 13.28
C ARG A 45 -13.58 11.94 12.48
N LEU A 46 -12.37 12.34 12.11
CA LEU A 46 -11.40 11.49 11.42
C LEU A 46 -10.50 10.81 12.45
N ASP A 47 -10.10 9.56 12.18
CA ASP A 47 -9.04 8.91 12.96
C ASP A 47 -7.70 9.66 12.81
N THR A 48 -6.77 9.42 13.74
CA THR A 48 -5.47 10.12 13.79
C THR A 48 -4.70 10.03 12.49
N VAL A 49 -4.75 8.89 11.78
CA VAL A 49 -4.02 8.70 10.52
C VAL A 49 -4.64 9.54 9.41
N SER A 50 -5.98 9.52 9.29
CA SER A 50 -6.72 10.36 8.35
C SER A 50 -6.52 11.85 8.61
N GLN A 51 -6.37 12.29 9.87
CA GLN A 51 -6.08 13.68 10.21
C GLN A 51 -4.72 14.14 9.66
N GLN A 52 -3.69 13.30 9.70
CA GLN A 52 -2.37 13.64 9.12
C GLN A 52 -2.45 13.83 7.60
N MET A 53 -3.23 12.97 6.92
CA MET A 53 -3.45 13.04 5.48
C MET A 53 -4.38 14.19 5.06
N ALA A 54 -5.14 14.79 5.98
CA ALA A 54 -6.12 15.85 5.69
C ALA A 54 -5.49 17.16 5.18
N SER A 55 -4.18 17.33 5.35
CA SER A 55 -3.40 18.39 4.69
C SER A 55 -3.36 18.24 3.15
N HIS A 56 -3.68 17.06 2.63
CA HIS A 56 -3.73 16.70 1.21
C HIS A 56 -5.07 16.06 0.84
N PRO A 57 -6.16 16.84 0.72
CA PRO A 57 -7.49 16.23 0.68
C PRO A 57 -7.77 15.38 -0.55
N GLN A 58 -7.31 15.76 -1.75
CA GLN A 58 -7.44 14.93 -2.95
C GLN A 58 -6.77 13.56 -2.76
N TYR A 59 -5.60 13.55 -2.12
CA TYR A 59 -4.93 12.31 -1.77
C TYR A 59 -5.73 11.53 -0.72
N LEU A 60 -6.18 12.18 0.36
CA LEU A 60 -7.00 11.55 1.41
C LEU A 60 -8.26 10.89 0.85
N GLU A 61 -8.97 11.53 -0.08
CA GLU A 61 -10.14 10.94 -0.74
C GLU A 61 -9.79 9.66 -1.49
N SER A 62 -8.77 9.71 -2.36
CA SER A 62 -8.34 8.53 -3.11
C SER A 62 -7.84 7.39 -2.19
N PHE A 63 -7.19 7.73 -1.08
CA PHE A 63 -6.78 6.80 -0.03
C PHE A 63 -8.00 6.15 0.64
N LEU A 64 -8.95 6.95 1.15
CA LEU A 64 -10.14 6.46 1.83
C LEU A 64 -11.00 5.60 0.91
N ARG A 65 -11.15 5.99 -0.36
CA ARG A 65 -11.91 5.22 -1.35
C ARG A 65 -11.27 3.87 -1.62
N THR A 66 -9.95 3.83 -1.77
CA THR A 66 -9.21 2.57 -1.95
C THR A 66 -9.31 1.69 -0.70
N GLN A 67 -9.11 2.27 0.49
CA GLN A 67 -9.22 1.55 1.76
C GLN A 67 -10.63 0.99 1.97
N HIS A 68 -11.67 1.77 1.65
CA HIS A 68 -13.05 1.31 1.72
C HIS A 68 -13.33 0.16 0.75
N TYR A 69 -12.84 0.28 -0.48
CA TYR A 69 -12.99 -0.75 -1.50
C TYR A 69 -12.37 -2.08 -1.09
N ILE A 70 -11.12 -2.07 -0.63
CA ILE A 70 -10.42 -3.32 -0.31
C ILE A 70 -10.92 -3.97 0.98
N LEU A 71 -11.41 -3.20 1.97
CA LEU A 71 -11.81 -3.74 3.28
C LEU A 71 -13.31 -4.03 3.41
N TYR A 72 -14.18 -3.30 2.72
CA TYR A 72 -15.62 -3.34 3.00
C TYR A 72 -16.52 -3.61 1.80
N MET A 73 -16.08 -3.32 0.57
CA MET A 73 -16.89 -3.57 -0.63
C MET A 73 -16.88 -5.06 -1.01
N ASP A 74 -17.85 -5.48 -1.83
CA ASP A 74 -17.87 -6.84 -2.37
C ASP A 74 -16.58 -7.15 -3.13
N GLY A 75 -16.11 -8.38 -3.02
CA GLY A 75 -14.85 -8.81 -3.60
C GLY A 75 -14.52 -10.28 -3.30
N PRO A 76 -13.42 -10.81 -3.86
CA PRO A 76 -13.09 -12.23 -3.82
C PRO A 76 -13.05 -12.86 -2.42
N LEU A 77 -12.58 -12.13 -1.40
CA LEU A 77 -12.39 -12.62 -0.04
C LEU A 77 -13.55 -12.24 0.89
N PRO A 78 -13.93 -13.10 1.86
CA PRO A 78 -14.84 -12.74 2.95
C PRO A 78 -14.28 -11.61 3.83
N LEU A 79 -15.15 -10.74 4.38
CA LEU A 79 -14.73 -9.58 5.19
C LEU A 79 -13.82 -9.94 6.37
N HIS A 80 -14.12 -11.01 7.11
CA HIS A 80 -13.29 -11.44 8.24
C HIS A 80 -11.90 -11.91 7.78
N TYR A 81 -11.77 -12.55 6.62
CA TYR A 81 -10.45 -12.89 6.05
C TYR A 81 -9.66 -11.62 5.75
N ARG A 82 -10.30 -10.60 5.17
CA ARG A 82 -9.62 -9.34 4.81
C ARG A 82 -9.05 -8.63 6.03
N HIS A 83 -9.83 -8.53 7.11
CA HIS A 83 -9.35 -7.94 8.35
C HIS A 83 -8.27 -8.80 9.02
N TYR A 84 -8.37 -10.14 8.96
CA TYR A 84 -7.30 -10.99 9.50
C TYR A 84 -5.99 -10.87 8.71
N ILE A 85 -6.06 -10.79 7.37
CA ILE A 85 -4.89 -10.52 6.51
C ILE A 85 -4.27 -9.16 6.85
N ALA A 86 -5.09 -8.14 7.12
CA ALA A 86 -4.61 -6.84 7.56
C ALA A 86 -3.88 -6.91 8.92
N ILE A 87 -4.36 -7.74 9.86
CA ILE A 87 -3.67 -8.02 11.14
C ILE A 87 -2.32 -8.70 10.86
N MET A 88 -2.29 -9.73 10.03
CA MET A 88 -1.05 -10.44 9.64
C MET A 88 0.00 -9.49 9.05
N ALA A 89 -0.41 -8.59 8.16
CA ALA A 89 0.48 -7.60 7.56
C ALA A 89 1.01 -6.60 8.59
N ALA A 90 0.13 -6.02 9.40
CA ALA A 90 0.50 -5.04 10.42
C ALA A 90 1.44 -5.63 11.49
N ALA A 91 1.24 -6.90 11.85
CA ALA A 91 2.08 -7.62 12.81
C ALA A 91 3.54 -7.78 12.33
N ARG A 92 3.81 -7.80 11.02
CA ARG A 92 5.19 -7.86 10.46
C ARG A 92 6.07 -6.68 10.89
N HIS A 93 5.45 -5.57 11.26
CA HIS A 93 6.09 -4.33 11.71
C HIS A 93 5.72 -3.96 13.15
N HIS A 94 5.08 -4.86 13.90
CA HIS A 94 4.56 -4.61 15.24
C HIS A 94 3.71 -3.33 15.34
N CYS A 95 2.95 -2.99 14.28
CA CYS A 95 2.11 -1.80 14.26
C CYS A 95 0.86 -2.01 15.12
N ARG A 96 0.97 -1.68 16.42
CA ARG A 96 -0.08 -1.90 17.42
C ARG A 96 -1.39 -1.22 17.05
N TYR A 97 -1.31 -0.02 16.48
CA TYR A 97 -2.47 0.73 16.00
C TYR A 97 -3.30 -0.07 14.99
N LEU A 98 -2.69 -0.55 13.90
CA LEU A 98 -3.40 -1.29 12.86
C LEU A 98 -3.84 -2.67 13.33
N VAL A 99 -3.01 -3.36 14.12
CA VAL A 99 -3.37 -4.65 14.71
C VAL A 99 -4.63 -4.50 15.58
N SER A 100 -4.68 -3.48 16.44
CA SER A 100 -5.84 -3.19 17.28
C SER A 100 -7.08 -2.83 16.45
N LEU A 101 -6.92 -1.92 15.49
CA LEU A 101 -8.00 -1.48 14.60
C LEU A 101 -8.63 -2.65 13.85
N HIS A 102 -7.81 -3.49 13.21
CA HIS A 102 -8.31 -4.60 12.42
C HIS A 102 -8.77 -5.78 13.28
N SER A 103 -8.23 -5.99 14.48
CA SER A 103 -8.79 -6.97 15.44
C SER A 103 -10.23 -6.60 15.84
N ALA A 104 -10.47 -5.32 16.12
CA ALA A 104 -11.82 -4.84 16.44
C ALA A 104 -12.79 -4.99 15.26
N GLN A 105 -12.35 -4.68 14.04
CA GLN A 105 -13.18 -4.87 12.84
C GLN A 105 -13.41 -6.34 12.50
N PHE A 106 -12.40 -7.19 12.64
CA PHE A 106 -12.49 -8.63 12.46
C PHE A 106 -13.60 -9.24 13.33
N LEU A 107 -13.62 -8.93 14.63
CA LEU A 107 -14.66 -9.37 15.55
C LEU A 107 -16.04 -8.80 15.18
N ARG A 108 -16.10 -7.53 14.77
CA ARG A 108 -17.34 -6.86 14.36
C ARG A 108 -18.01 -7.52 13.16
N VAL A 109 -17.23 -8.02 12.21
CA VAL A 109 -17.74 -8.72 11.02
C VAL A 109 -17.93 -10.23 11.25
N GLY A 110 -17.91 -10.69 12.51
CA GLY A 110 -18.18 -12.08 12.88
C GLY A 110 -16.98 -13.02 12.77
N GLY A 111 -15.75 -12.50 12.79
CA GLY A 111 -14.55 -13.32 12.82
C GLY A 111 -14.42 -14.12 14.12
N ASP A 112 -13.91 -15.36 14.02
CA ASP A 112 -13.72 -16.25 15.16
C ASP A 112 -12.63 -15.71 16.11
N PRO A 113 -12.95 -15.37 17.37
CA PRO A 113 -11.99 -14.85 18.34
C PRO A 113 -10.79 -15.77 18.58
N LEU A 114 -10.90 -17.08 18.33
CA LEU A 114 -9.79 -18.02 18.49
C LEU A 114 -8.62 -17.68 17.56
N TRP A 115 -8.88 -17.14 16.37
CA TRP A 115 -7.80 -16.78 15.43
C TRP A 115 -6.91 -15.67 15.97
N LEU A 116 -7.43 -14.84 16.88
CA LEU A 116 -6.66 -13.76 17.53
C LEU A 116 -5.75 -14.28 18.64
N GLN A 117 -5.72 -15.59 18.93
CA GLN A 117 -4.79 -16.23 19.89
C GLN A 117 -3.44 -16.59 19.27
N GLY A 118 -3.27 -16.41 17.96
CA GLY A 118 -2.02 -16.68 17.26
C GLY A 118 -2.29 -17.15 15.84
N LEU A 119 -1.28 -17.03 14.97
CA LEU A 119 -1.36 -17.52 13.59
C LEU A 119 -1.73 -19.01 13.53
N GLU A 120 -1.26 -19.81 14.50
CA GLU A 120 -1.55 -21.26 14.57
C GLU A 120 -3.03 -21.60 14.77
N ALA A 121 -3.80 -20.68 15.36
CA ALA A 121 -5.24 -20.83 15.54
C ALA A 121 -6.05 -20.44 14.29
N ALA A 122 -5.41 -19.87 13.27
CA ALA A 122 -6.05 -19.50 12.02
C ALA A 122 -6.17 -20.69 11.04
N PRO A 123 -7.13 -20.62 10.09
CA PRO A 123 -7.25 -21.59 9.00
C PRO A 123 -5.93 -21.79 8.27
N LEU A 124 -5.64 -23.04 7.88
CA LEU A 124 -4.41 -23.41 7.19
C LEU A 124 -4.16 -22.54 5.94
N ARG A 125 -5.26 -22.18 5.24
CA ARG A 125 -5.24 -21.27 4.09
C ARG A 125 -4.57 -19.93 4.38
N LEU A 126 -4.88 -19.33 5.53
CA LEU A 126 -4.29 -18.06 5.99
C LEU A 126 -2.87 -18.27 6.51
N ARG A 127 -2.58 -19.39 7.18
CA ARG A 127 -1.22 -19.74 7.61
C ARG A 127 -0.24 -19.85 6.44
N HIS A 128 -0.66 -20.47 5.33
CA HIS A 128 0.17 -20.55 4.12
C HIS A 128 0.47 -19.18 3.49
N LEU A 129 -0.41 -18.18 3.67
CA LEU A 129 -0.20 -16.82 3.20
C LEU A 129 0.93 -16.10 3.96
N ASP A 130 1.26 -16.54 5.20
CA ASP A 130 2.30 -15.88 6.01
C ASP A 130 3.68 -15.89 5.33
N HIS A 131 3.98 -16.92 4.55
CA HIS A 131 5.26 -17.00 3.86
C HIS A 131 5.45 -15.85 2.86
N ILE A 132 4.45 -15.59 1.99
CA ILE A 132 4.51 -14.46 1.07
C ILE A 132 4.34 -13.12 1.79
N ASN A 133 3.52 -13.04 2.85
CA ASN A 133 3.40 -11.87 3.71
C ASN A 133 4.78 -11.40 4.22
N LYS A 134 5.55 -12.34 4.78
CA LYS A 134 6.92 -12.08 5.25
C LYS A 134 7.84 -11.59 4.14
N VAL A 135 7.78 -12.20 2.96
CA VAL A 135 8.62 -11.82 1.82
C VAL A 135 8.28 -10.41 1.35
N LEU A 136 6.99 -10.09 1.16
CA LEU A 136 6.55 -8.76 0.70
C LEU A 136 6.94 -7.66 1.70
N ALA A 137 6.75 -7.90 2.99
CA ALA A 137 7.02 -6.91 4.04
C ALA A 137 8.50 -6.51 4.16
N HIS A 138 9.43 -7.38 3.79
CA HIS A 138 10.85 -7.24 4.14
C HIS A 138 11.81 -7.32 2.95
N GLN A 139 11.54 -8.20 1.98
CA GLN A 139 12.40 -8.47 0.84
C GLN A 139 11.57 -8.84 -0.40
N PRO A 140 10.74 -7.93 -0.93
CA PRO A 140 9.77 -8.27 -1.97
C PRO A 140 10.42 -8.78 -3.26
N TRP A 141 11.70 -8.45 -3.53
CA TRP A 141 12.48 -9.01 -4.65
C TRP A 141 12.67 -10.54 -4.60
N LEU A 142 12.47 -11.18 -3.44
CA LEU A 142 12.49 -12.64 -3.31
C LEU A 142 11.16 -13.31 -3.68
N THR A 143 10.13 -12.54 -4.03
CA THR A 143 8.85 -13.12 -4.48
C THR A 143 9.09 -13.91 -5.76
N ALA A 144 8.79 -15.21 -5.69
CA ALA A 144 9.17 -16.19 -6.70
C ALA A 144 8.01 -17.11 -7.06
N HIS A 145 8.14 -17.83 -8.19
CA HIS A 145 7.17 -18.80 -8.69
C HIS A 145 6.76 -19.84 -7.64
N SER A 146 7.69 -20.32 -6.82
CA SER A 146 7.42 -21.29 -5.74
C SER A 146 6.38 -20.80 -4.73
N HIS A 147 6.37 -19.49 -4.43
CA HIS A 147 5.37 -18.88 -3.56
C HIS A 147 3.98 -18.94 -4.19
N MET A 148 3.87 -18.63 -5.48
CA MET A 148 2.61 -18.69 -6.23
C MET A 148 2.10 -20.12 -6.31
N GLN A 149 2.99 -21.06 -6.66
CA GLN A 149 2.69 -22.48 -6.73
C GLN A 149 2.19 -23.02 -5.38
N ALA A 150 2.80 -22.64 -4.26
CA ALA A 150 2.35 -23.09 -2.94
C ALA A 150 0.92 -22.62 -2.58
N LEU A 151 0.50 -21.45 -3.07
CA LEU A 151 -0.81 -20.86 -2.77
C LEU A 151 -1.90 -21.28 -3.77
N LEU A 152 -1.54 -21.47 -5.04
CA LEU A 152 -2.45 -21.71 -6.15
C LEU A 152 -2.55 -23.20 -6.56
N LYS A 153 -1.73 -24.08 -5.98
CA LYS A 153 -1.79 -25.52 -6.26
C LYS A 153 -3.17 -26.06 -5.92
N THR A 154 -3.75 -26.84 -6.84
CA THR A 154 -5.05 -27.48 -6.66
C THR A 154 -5.06 -28.41 -5.45
N GLY A 155 -6.07 -28.27 -4.61
CA GLY A 155 -6.24 -29.04 -3.39
C GLY A 155 -7.29 -28.40 -2.48
N GLU A 156 -7.53 -29.03 -1.33
CA GLU A 156 -8.32 -28.41 -0.26
C GLU A 156 -7.60 -27.14 0.23
N GLN A 157 -8.33 -26.05 0.47
CA GLN A 157 -7.79 -24.76 0.93
C GLN A 157 -6.95 -23.97 -0.10
N CYS A 158 -7.06 -24.26 -1.40
CA CYS A 158 -6.35 -23.50 -2.44
C CYS A 158 -6.87 -22.06 -2.59
N TRP A 159 -5.98 -21.15 -2.99
CA TRP A 159 -6.36 -19.79 -3.38
C TRP A 159 -6.72 -19.73 -4.87
N SER A 160 -7.75 -18.98 -5.23
CA SER A 160 -7.90 -18.51 -6.61
C SER A 160 -6.95 -17.34 -6.89
N LEU A 161 -6.69 -17.07 -8.17
CA LEU A 161 -5.91 -15.89 -8.59
C LEU A 161 -6.54 -14.57 -8.09
N ALA A 162 -7.86 -14.45 -8.15
CA ALA A 162 -8.57 -13.25 -7.72
C ALA A 162 -8.42 -13.01 -6.20
N GLU A 163 -8.60 -14.06 -5.40
CA GLU A 163 -8.40 -13.99 -3.94
C GLU A 163 -6.95 -13.69 -3.58
N LEU A 164 -5.98 -14.30 -4.27
CA LEU A 164 -4.56 -14.04 -4.03
C LEU A 164 -4.19 -12.60 -4.37
N VAL A 165 -4.68 -12.05 -5.48
CA VAL A 165 -4.45 -10.65 -5.86
C VAL A 165 -5.04 -9.70 -4.83
N GLN A 166 -6.27 -9.94 -4.36
CA GLN A 166 -6.86 -9.12 -3.30
C GLN A 166 -6.05 -9.22 -1.99
N ALA A 167 -5.59 -10.42 -1.62
CA ALA A 167 -4.75 -10.61 -0.44
C ALA A 167 -3.42 -9.85 -0.55
N VAL A 168 -2.73 -9.94 -1.69
CA VAL A 168 -1.48 -9.19 -1.95
C VAL A 168 -1.70 -7.68 -1.87
N VAL A 169 -2.81 -7.17 -2.42
CA VAL A 169 -3.17 -5.75 -2.29
C VAL A 169 -3.38 -5.35 -0.84
N LEU A 170 -4.08 -6.16 -0.04
CA LEU A 170 -4.29 -5.91 1.39
C LEU A 170 -2.97 -5.92 2.18
N LEU A 171 -2.12 -6.93 1.94
CA LEU A 171 -0.80 -7.04 2.58
C LEU A 171 0.05 -5.78 2.31
N ALA A 172 0.25 -5.46 1.04
CA ALA A 172 1.06 -4.31 0.63
C ALA A 172 0.47 -2.98 1.11
N HIS A 173 -0.87 -2.83 1.08
CA HIS A 173 -1.56 -1.67 1.63
C HIS A 173 -1.23 -1.48 3.11
N CYS A 174 -1.41 -2.53 3.93
CA CYS A 174 -1.13 -2.46 5.36
C CYS A 174 0.36 -2.27 5.70
N HIS A 175 1.28 -2.89 4.97
CA HIS A 175 2.72 -2.65 5.13
C HIS A 175 3.11 -1.20 4.86
N SER A 176 2.59 -0.64 3.77
CA SER A 176 2.82 0.75 3.41
C SER A 176 2.20 1.72 4.45
N LEU A 177 1.01 1.39 4.97
CA LEU A 177 0.33 2.19 5.99
C LEU A 177 1.05 2.15 7.34
N CYS A 178 1.67 1.01 7.71
CA CYS A 178 2.59 0.96 8.85
C CYS A 178 3.70 2.01 8.70
N SER A 179 4.33 2.08 7.52
CA SER A 179 5.38 3.07 7.24
C SER A 179 4.89 4.50 7.48
N PHE A 180 3.70 4.83 7.00
CA PHE A 180 3.10 6.14 7.21
C PHE A 180 2.82 6.45 8.70
N ILE A 181 2.24 5.49 9.44
CA ILE A 181 1.91 5.64 10.87
C ILE A 181 3.17 5.92 11.70
N PHE A 182 4.20 5.11 11.53
CA PHE A 182 5.46 5.27 12.25
C PHE A 182 6.20 6.56 11.84
N GLY A 183 6.24 6.87 10.54
CA GLY A 183 6.83 8.12 10.05
C GLY A 183 6.11 9.37 10.56
N SER A 184 4.80 9.28 10.82
CA SER A 184 3.98 10.38 11.32
C SER A 184 4.02 10.53 12.85
N GLY A 185 4.70 9.62 13.55
CA GLY A 185 4.83 9.65 15.02
C GLY A 185 3.56 9.26 15.77
N SER A 186 2.58 8.64 15.12
CA SER A 186 1.30 8.30 15.74
C SER A 186 1.34 7.07 16.66
N ASP A 187 2.49 6.40 16.79
CA ASP A 187 2.66 5.23 17.67
C ASP A 187 3.13 5.60 19.10
N SER A 188 3.17 6.90 19.46
CA SER A 188 3.57 7.36 20.79
C SER A 188 2.44 7.47 21.82
N ASP A 189 1.16 7.32 21.43
CA ASP A 189 0.04 7.49 22.37
C ASP A 189 -0.52 6.17 22.90
N THR A 190 -0.03 5.86 24.09
CA THR A 190 -0.62 5.01 25.13
C THR A 190 -2.13 5.27 25.27
N THR A 191 -2.96 4.55 24.52
CA THR A 191 -4.34 4.28 24.95
C THR A 191 -4.31 2.97 25.74
N PRO A 192 -4.86 2.92 26.96
CA PRO A 192 -5.01 1.66 27.66
C PRO A 192 -5.84 0.76 26.77
N THR A 193 -5.33 -0.44 26.51
CA THR A 193 -6.09 -1.54 25.91
C THR A 193 -7.52 -1.54 26.47
N PRO A 194 -8.58 -1.56 25.65
CA PRO A 194 -9.90 -1.88 26.16
C PRO A 194 -9.76 -3.19 26.91
N ARG A 195 -10.06 -3.19 28.22
CA ARG A 195 -10.08 -4.43 29.00
C ARG A 195 -11.06 -5.36 28.29
N VAL A 196 -10.52 -6.38 27.65
CA VAL A 196 -11.34 -7.48 27.14
C VAL A 196 -11.94 -8.15 28.37
N HIS A 197 -13.26 -8.06 28.51
CA HIS A 197 -13.96 -8.79 29.55
C HIS A 197 -13.87 -10.30 29.25
N HIS A 198 -13.26 -11.01 30.21
CA HIS A 198 -13.22 -12.46 30.42
C HIS A 198 -12.64 -13.35 29.31
N GLY A 199 -11.39 -13.83 29.52
CA GLY A 199 -10.91 -15.07 28.90
C GLY A 199 -9.44 -15.13 28.48
N THR A 200 -8.69 -14.02 28.45
CA THR A 200 -7.29 -14.03 27.99
C THR A 200 -6.29 -14.30 29.12
N PRO A 201 -5.32 -15.23 28.95
CA PRO A 201 -4.25 -15.45 29.91
C PRO A 201 -3.39 -14.20 30.13
N PRO A 202 -2.82 -13.99 31.33
CA PRO A 202 -1.90 -12.88 31.59
C PRO A 202 -0.64 -13.02 30.72
N GLY A 203 -0.31 -11.99 29.92
CA GLY A 203 0.91 -11.92 29.12
C GLY A 203 0.74 -11.90 27.60
N TYR A 204 -0.49 -11.99 27.08
CA TYR A 204 -0.74 -11.97 25.64
C TYR A 204 -0.65 -10.55 25.05
N CYS A 205 0.39 -10.25 24.26
CA CYS A 205 0.42 -9.02 23.44
C CYS A 205 -0.39 -9.25 22.17
N LEU A 206 -1.38 -8.39 21.92
CA LEU A 206 -2.12 -8.41 20.65
C LEU A 206 -1.19 -8.27 19.43
N CYS A 207 -0.03 -7.64 19.60
CA CYS A 207 0.99 -7.50 18.58
C CYS A 207 1.57 -8.84 18.06
N ASP A 208 1.49 -9.90 18.87
CA ASP A 208 1.96 -11.24 18.52
C ASP A 208 0.87 -12.10 17.86
N ALA A 209 -0.36 -11.58 17.74
CA ALA A 209 -1.54 -12.37 17.38
C ALA A 209 -1.49 -13.04 16.01
N ALA A 210 -0.63 -12.57 15.11
CA ALA A 210 -0.50 -13.14 13.77
C ALA A 210 0.94 -13.11 13.23
N ASN A 211 1.94 -12.87 14.08
CA ASN A 211 3.33 -12.87 13.63
C ASN A 211 3.85 -14.31 13.59
N GLY A 212 3.91 -14.92 12.39
CA GLY A 212 4.49 -16.24 12.24
C GLY A 212 5.97 -16.25 12.64
N ASN A 213 6.36 -17.24 13.45
CA ASN A 213 7.74 -17.47 13.89
C ASN A 213 8.63 -18.07 12.80
N THR A 214 8.13 -18.22 11.57
CA THR A 214 8.84 -18.85 10.46
C THR A 214 10.13 -18.08 10.18
N ALA A 215 11.31 -18.62 10.55
CA ALA A 215 12.60 -18.10 10.11
C ALA A 215 12.63 -18.06 8.57
N LEU A 216 13.28 -17.06 7.96
CA LEU A 216 13.49 -17.11 6.50
C LEU A 216 14.37 -18.34 6.27
N SER A 217 13.85 -19.37 5.60
CA SER A 217 14.72 -20.37 5.00
C SER A 217 15.70 -19.60 4.11
N PRO A 218 17.01 -19.86 4.19
CA PRO A 218 17.97 -19.15 3.35
C PRO A 218 17.54 -19.29 1.89
N PRO A 219 17.60 -18.21 1.09
CA PRO A 219 17.26 -18.30 -0.31
C PRO A 219 18.09 -19.40 -0.96
N PRO A 220 17.54 -20.16 -1.92
CA PRO A 220 18.32 -21.13 -2.66
C PRO A 220 19.56 -20.44 -3.25
N ALA A 221 20.70 -21.11 -3.17
CA ALA A 221 22.01 -20.61 -3.64
C ALA A 221 22.03 -20.47 -5.18
N GLY A 222 21.29 -19.50 -5.68
CA GLY A 222 21.34 -19.03 -7.06
C GLY A 222 21.52 -17.51 -7.05
N PRO A 223 21.96 -16.90 -8.17
CA PRO A 223 22.00 -15.46 -8.30
C PRO A 223 20.57 -14.92 -8.15
N THR A 224 20.24 -14.44 -6.95
CA THR A 224 19.00 -13.68 -6.74
C THR A 224 19.24 -12.33 -7.37
N GLU A 225 18.77 -12.16 -8.61
CA GLU A 225 18.79 -10.87 -9.27
C GLU A 225 17.86 -9.93 -8.48
N LYS A 226 18.46 -9.20 -7.54
CA LYS A 226 17.77 -8.21 -6.72
C LYS A 226 17.29 -7.02 -7.54
N THR A 227 17.75 -6.89 -8.78
CA THR A 227 17.50 -5.73 -9.62
C THR A 227 16.35 -6.01 -10.57
N LEU A 228 15.23 -5.31 -10.40
CA LEU A 228 14.15 -5.26 -11.38
C LEU A 228 14.33 -3.99 -12.22
N ARG A 229 14.53 -4.11 -13.52
CA ARG A 229 14.53 -2.93 -14.40
C ARG A 229 13.10 -2.58 -14.76
N ARG A 230 12.78 -1.28 -14.75
CA ARG A 230 11.44 -0.79 -15.10
C ARG A 230 10.95 -1.35 -16.44
N ARG A 231 11.82 -1.43 -17.44
CA ARG A 231 11.50 -1.93 -18.78
C ARG A 231 11.08 -3.41 -18.80
N ASP A 232 11.48 -4.19 -17.80
CA ASP A 232 11.17 -5.63 -17.75
C ASP A 232 9.79 -5.87 -17.14
N TYR A 233 9.38 -5.04 -16.16
CA TYR A 233 8.05 -5.09 -15.55
C TYR A 233 7.72 -3.75 -14.86
N SER A 234 6.75 -3.01 -15.41
CA SER A 234 6.29 -1.70 -14.94
C SER A 234 4.83 -1.72 -14.49
N TRP A 235 4.40 -0.69 -13.74
CA TRP A 235 3.01 -0.56 -13.36
C TRP A 235 2.15 -0.27 -14.60
N GLU A 236 2.62 0.63 -15.44
CA GLU A 236 1.91 1.17 -16.60
C GLU A 236 1.69 0.12 -17.68
N ASP A 237 2.71 -0.69 -17.98
CA ASP A 237 2.63 -1.67 -19.07
C ASP A 237 2.07 -3.02 -18.61
N HIS A 238 2.24 -3.37 -17.32
CA HIS A 238 1.93 -4.72 -16.82
C HIS A 238 1.06 -4.74 -15.56
N GLY A 239 1.52 -4.09 -14.49
CA GLY A 239 0.91 -4.21 -13.16
C GLY A 239 -0.56 -3.78 -13.12
N PHE A 240 -0.88 -2.64 -13.72
CA PHE A 240 -2.21 -2.07 -13.79
C PHE A 240 -3.21 -3.02 -14.46
N SER A 241 -2.86 -3.55 -15.64
CA SER A 241 -3.77 -4.39 -16.41
C SER A 241 -4.00 -5.74 -15.73
N LEU A 242 -2.95 -6.34 -15.15
CA LEU A 242 -3.05 -7.60 -14.43
C LEU A 242 -3.94 -7.49 -13.20
N VAL A 243 -3.70 -6.50 -12.34
CA VAL A 243 -4.45 -6.35 -11.10
C VAL A 243 -5.92 -6.09 -11.39
N ASN A 244 -6.23 -5.22 -12.36
CA ASN A 244 -7.59 -4.86 -12.71
C ASN A 244 -8.35 -6.02 -13.39
N ARG A 245 -7.65 -6.92 -14.07
CA ARG A 245 -8.24 -8.13 -14.65
C ARG A 245 -8.62 -9.17 -13.59
N LEU A 246 -7.85 -9.28 -12.51
CA LEU A 246 -8.03 -10.30 -11.48
C LEU A 246 -8.83 -9.80 -10.26
N TYR A 247 -8.84 -8.49 -10.03
CA TYR A 247 -9.65 -7.82 -9.03
C TYR A 247 -10.14 -6.50 -9.65
N SER A 248 -11.38 -6.47 -10.14
CA SER A 248 -11.92 -5.33 -10.91
C SER A 248 -11.74 -4.01 -10.17
N ASP A 249 -11.62 -2.92 -10.92
CA ASP A 249 -11.58 -1.51 -10.47
C ASP A 249 -10.42 -1.11 -9.54
N ILE A 250 -9.75 -2.05 -8.87
CA ILE A 250 -8.64 -1.75 -7.96
C ILE A 250 -7.46 -1.12 -8.68
N GLY A 251 -7.24 -1.47 -9.95
CA GLY A 251 -6.18 -0.88 -10.77
C GLY A 251 -6.38 0.62 -10.91
N HIS A 252 -7.61 1.06 -11.20
CA HIS A 252 -7.96 2.48 -11.28
C HIS A 252 -7.82 3.20 -9.93
N LEU A 253 -8.24 2.55 -8.84
CA LEU A 253 -8.14 3.13 -7.50
C LEU A 253 -6.69 3.33 -7.03
N LEU A 254 -5.83 2.32 -7.27
CA LEU A 254 -4.40 2.40 -6.96
C LEU A 254 -3.69 3.41 -7.86
N ASP A 255 -3.99 3.40 -9.15
CA ASP A 255 -3.42 4.34 -10.12
C ASP A 255 -3.75 5.80 -9.78
N GLU A 256 -4.98 6.08 -9.33
CA GLU A 256 -5.34 7.41 -8.84
C GLU A 256 -4.54 7.82 -7.61
N ARG A 257 -4.30 6.92 -6.66
CA ARG A 257 -3.43 7.21 -5.50
C ARG A 257 -2.01 7.55 -5.93
N PHE A 258 -1.42 6.76 -6.83
CA PHE A 258 -0.08 7.00 -7.36
C PHE A 258 0.00 8.34 -8.11
N ARG A 259 -1.00 8.68 -8.93
CA ARG A 259 -1.07 9.98 -9.60
C ARG A 259 -1.26 11.14 -8.62
N ASN A 260 -2.12 10.99 -7.62
CA ASN A 260 -2.39 12.04 -6.64
C ASN A 260 -1.17 12.35 -5.78
N VAL A 261 -0.41 11.34 -5.32
CA VAL A 261 0.84 11.61 -4.60
C VAL A 261 1.91 12.22 -5.52
N ALA A 262 1.95 11.79 -6.78
CA ALA A 262 2.86 12.33 -7.79
C ALA A 262 2.49 13.75 -8.22
N SER A 263 1.26 14.20 -8.03
CA SER A 263 0.82 15.57 -8.34
C SER A 263 0.93 16.53 -7.15
N LEU A 264 1.18 16.04 -5.93
CA LEU A 264 1.29 16.90 -4.74
C LEU A 264 2.36 18.01 -4.94
N PRO A 265 2.03 19.26 -4.60
CA PRO A 265 2.97 20.37 -4.68
C PRO A 265 4.03 20.22 -3.59
N PHE A 266 5.22 19.75 -3.96
CA PHE A 266 6.34 19.62 -3.03
C PHE A 266 7.10 20.95 -2.97
N PRO A 267 7.36 21.53 -1.78
CA PRO A 267 8.17 22.74 -1.68
C PRO A 267 9.57 22.46 -2.24
N HIS A 268 10.17 23.43 -2.92
CA HIS A 268 11.51 23.41 -3.51
C HIS A 268 11.63 22.97 -4.98
N SER A 269 11.29 21.73 -5.39
CA SER A 269 11.42 21.32 -6.80
C SER A 269 10.67 20.01 -7.13
N PRO A 270 10.06 19.87 -8.33
CA PRO A 270 9.55 18.58 -8.82
C PRO A 270 10.61 17.49 -8.89
N ASP A 271 11.89 17.85 -9.08
CA ASP A 271 13.00 16.90 -9.16
C ASP A 271 13.27 16.20 -7.82
N LEU A 272 13.05 16.89 -6.70
CA LEU A 272 13.24 16.32 -5.36
C LEU A 272 12.25 15.18 -5.09
N LYS A 273 10.98 15.36 -5.46
CA LYS A 273 9.96 14.32 -5.36
C LYS A 273 10.31 13.08 -6.19
N ARG A 274 10.75 13.29 -7.44
CA ARG A 274 11.21 12.21 -8.32
C ARG A 274 12.44 11.49 -7.74
N ALA A 275 13.39 12.23 -7.19
CA ALA A 275 14.57 11.65 -6.54
C ALA A 275 14.22 10.85 -5.28
N ILE A 276 13.25 11.29 -4.48
CA ILE A 276 12.72 10.52 -3.33
C ILE A 276 12.08 9.22 -3.81
N TRP A 277 11.16 9.29 -4.78
CA TRP A 277 10.50 8.11 -5.34
C TRP A 277 11.50 7.08 -5.88
N ASN A 278 12.43 7.53 -6.72
CA ASN A 278 13.44 6.66 -7.34
C ASN A 278 14.45 6.13 -6.31
N TYR A 279 14.76 6.88 -5.25
CA TYR A 279 15.57 6.39 -4.13
C TYR A 279 14.86 5.26 -3.37
N ILE A 280 13.57 5.40 -3.06
CA ILE A 280 12.77 4.36 -2.40
C ILE A 280 12.73 3.10 -3.27
N HIS A 281 12.39 3.24 -4.56
CA HIS A 281 12.41 2.12 -5.50
C HIS A 281 13.80 1.48 -5.60
N CYS A 282 14.88 2.26 -5.59
CA CYS A 282 16.24 1.72 -5.56
C CYS A 282 16.54 0.94 -4.28
N ILE A 283 16.03 1.34 -3.12
CA ILE A 283 16.13 0.56 -1.87
C ILE A 283 15.48 -0.82 -2.05
N TYR A 284 14.36 -0.87 -2.78
CA TYR A 284 13.65 -2.10 -3.14
C TYR A 284 14.21 -2.81 -4.38
N GLY A 285 15.34 -2.37 -4.92
CA GLY A 285 15.99 -2.99 -6.08
C GLY A 285 15.36 -2.67 -7.43
N ILE A 286 14.43 -1.72 -7.52
CA ILE A 286 13.82 -1.29 -8.78
C ILE A 286 14.67 -0.16 -9.38
N ARG A 287 15.08 -0.32 -10.64
CA ARG A 287 15.90 0.66 -11.37
C ARG A 287 15.21 1.21 -12.60
N TYR A 288 15.25 2.52 -12.74
CA TYR A 288 14.80 3.26 -13.91
C TYR A 288 15.98 3.47 -14.86
N ASP A 289 15.93 2.90 -16.07
CA ASP A 289 17.05 2.94 -17.02
C ASP A 289 17.34 4.37 -17.53
N ASP A 290 16.33 5.24 -17.53
CA ASP A 290 16.35 6.62 -18.02
C ASP A 290 16.68 7.67 -16.94
N TYR A 291 17.04 7.24 -15.72
CA TYR A 291 17.27 8.13 -14.58
C TYR A 291 18.73 8.20 -14.13
N ASP A 292 19.29 9.41 -14.02
CA ASP A 292 20.61 9.64 -13.41
C ASP A 292 20.52 9.51 -11.87
N TYR A 293 20.90 8.35 -11.34
CA TYR A 293 20.96 8.13 -9.90
C TYR A 293 22.01 8.99 -9.17
N GLY A 294 22.90 9.68 -9.88
CA GLY A 294 23.71 10.76 -9.32
C GLY A 294 22.86 11.90 -8.74
N GLU A 295 21.67 12.16 -9.29
CA GLU A 295 20.72 13.16 -8.77
C GLU A 295 20.29 12.86 -7.33
N VAL A 296 20.11 11.58 -6.97
CA VAL A 296 19.76 11.20 -5.59
C VAL A 296 20.82 11.68 -4.60
N ASN A 297 22.10 11.68 -5.00
CA ASN A 297 23.19 12.20 -4.15
C ASN A 297 23.27 13.71 -4.11
N ARG A 298 22.84 14.39 -5.17
CA ARG A 298 22.81 15.85 -5.25
C ARG A 298 21.60 16.46 -4.52
N LEU A 299 20.44 15.81 -4.59
CA LEU A 299 19.16 16.36 -4.13
C LEU A 299 18.76 15.90 -2.72
N LEU A 300 19.10 14.67 -2.32
CA LEU A 300 18.71 14.14 -1.01
C LEU A 300 19.90 14.19 -0.05
N GLU A 301 19.76 15.03 0.97
CA GLU A 301 20.68 15.08 2.10
C GLU A 301 20.77 13.73 2.83
N ARG A 302 21.92 13.49 3.49
CA ARG A 302 22.17 12.25 4.23
C ARG A 302 21.09 11.97 5.29
N GLY A 303 20.65 13.00 6.03
CA GLY A 303 19.62 12.86 7.06
C GLY A 303 18.28 12.37 6.47
N LEU A 304 17.84 12.97 5.37
CA LEU A 304 16.63 12.56 4.66
C LEU A 304 16.73 11.13 4.12
N LYS A 305 17.88 10.73 3.58
CA LYS A 305 18.10 9.35 3.11
C LYS A 305 18.00 8.31 4.22
N LEU A 306 18.58 8.61 5.38
CA LEU A 306 18.51 7.75 6.55
C LEU A 306 17.08 7.65 7.07
N TYR A 307 16.37 8.78 7.15
CA TYR A 307 14.96 8.82 7.52
C TYR A 307 14.08 7.99 6.58
N ILE A 308 14.16 8.22 5.27
CA ILE A 308 13.39 7.48 4.25
C ILE A 308 13.67 5.97 4.38
N LYS A 309 14.93 5.58 4.50
CA LYS A 309 15.31 4.16 4.63
C LYS A 309 14.78 3.53 5.91
N ALA A 310 14.81 4.26 7.03
CA ALA A 310 14.26 3.79 8.30
C ALA A 310 12.74 3.56 8.18
N VAL A 311 11.99 4.56 7.71
CA VAL A 311 10.53 4.47 7.60
C VAL A 311 10.08 3.45 6.54
N ALA A 312 10.81 3.33 5.42
CA ALA A 312 10.45 2.40 4.36
C ALA A 312 10.74 0.94 4.72
N CYS A 313 11.85 0.63 5.41
CA CYS A 313 12.31 -0.74 5.61
C CYS A 313 12.16 -1.25 7.06
N TYR A 314 12.29 -0.36 8.03
CA TYR A 314 12.31 -0.68 9.45
C TYR A 314 11.43 0.28 10.24
N PRO A 315 10.13 0.37 9.90
CA PRO A 315 9.26 1.36 10.52
C PRO A 315 9.07 1.11 12.03
N ASP A 316 9.30 -0.12 12.49
CA ASP A 316 9.26 -0.50 13.89
C ASP A 316 10.37 0.17 14.74
N SER A 317 9.93 1.02 15.66
CA SER A 317 10.76 1.75 16.63
C SER A 317 11.53 0.83 17.59
N SER A 318 11.04 -0.39 17.85
CA SER A 318 11.67 -1.32 18.80
C SER A 318 13.03 -1.85 18.32
N LYS A 319 13.28 -1.82 17.01
CA LYS A 319 14.51 -2.32 16.37
C LYS A 319 15.49 -1.21 15.96
N THR A 320 15.11 0.05 16.11
CA THR A 320 15.88 1.16 15.51
C THR A 320 16.26 2.24 16.54
N PRO A 321 17.06 1.92 17.58
CA PRO A 321 17.60 2.94 18.51
C PRO A 321 18.70 3.82 17.89
N LEU A 322 19.20 3.48 16.69
CA LEU A 322 20.39 4.09 16.08
C LEU A 322 20.13 5.18 15.03
N CYS A 323 18.88 5.41 14.63
CA CYS A 323 18.54 6.47 13.69
C CYS A 323 17.62 7.47 14.40
N PRO A 324 18.05 8.72 14.65
CA PRO A 324 17.12 9.72 15.11
C PRO A 324 16.04 9.87 14.02
N LEU A 325 14.84 9.37 14.29
CA LEU A 325 13.61 9.66 13.53
C LEU A 325 13.29 11.18 13.47
N SER A 326 14.11 11.96 14.18
CA SER A 326 14.18 13.41 14.21
C SER A 326 14.97 13.94 12.99
N TRP A 327 14.30 14.12 11.86
CA TRP A 327 14.76 15.01 10.78
C TRP A 327 14.51 16.47 11.23
N ALA A 328 15.39 16.94 12.12
CA ALA A 328 15.08 17.95 13.14
C ALA A 328 14.92 19.43 12.72
N PRO A 329 15.14 19.89 11.47
CA PRO A 329 14.72 21.24 11.12
C PRO A 329 13.67 21.29 10.00
N VAL A 330 12.99 20.19 9.67
CA VAL A 330 12.01 20.19 8.57
C VAL A 330 10.59 20.43 9.07
N LYS A 331 9.86 21.29 8.34
CA LYS A 331 8.45 21.61 8.65
C LYS A 331 7.62 20.33 8.69
N ALA A 332 6.70 20.24 9.63
CA ALA A 332 5.81 19.09 9.78
C ALA A 332 5.04 18.75 8.49
N SER A 333 4.68 19.77 7.68
CA SER A 333 4.06 19.61 6.36
C SER A 333 4.91 18.79 5.39
N ASP A 334 6.22 19.02 5.36
CA ASP A 334 7.12 18.42 4.39
C ASP A 334 7.39 16.95 4.78
N LYS A 335 7.39 16.67 6.09
CA LYS A 335 7.47 15.31 6.62
C LYS A 335 6.27 14.46 6.20
N VAL A 336 5.05 15.01 6.23
CA VAL A 336 3.85 14.30 5.74
C VAL A 336 3.98 13.96 4.26
N HIS A 337 4.43 14.91 3.42
CA HIS A 337 4.64 14.63 1.98
C HIS A 337 5.66 13.51 1.75
N VAL A 338 6.79 13.53 2.46
CA VAL A 338 7.79 12.47 2.36
C VAL A 338 7.20 11.12 2.79
N ASN A 339 6.40 11.08 3.88
CA ASN A 339 5.75 9.86 4.34
C ASN A 339 4.72 9.32 3.32
N LEU A 340 3.98 10.20 2.65
CA LEU A 340 3.08 9.82 1.55
C LEU A 340 3.86 9.19 0.38
N LEU A 341 4.98 9.80 -0.02
CA LEU A 341 5.85 9.23 -1.05
C LEU A 341 6.45 7.87 -0.63
N VAL A 342 6.89 7.74 0.62
CA VAL A 342 7.37 6.46 1.16
C VAL A 342 6.29 5.38 1.11
N MET A 343 5.08 5.70 1.58
CA MET A 343 3.96 4.77 1.58
C MET A 343 3.62 4.32 0.16
N GLU A 344 3.41 5.24 -0.77
CA GLU A 344 2.98 4.89 -2.14
C GLU A 344 4.07 4.19 -2.95
N ALA A 345 5.32 4.64 -2.89
CA ALA A 345 6.42 4.00 -3.60
C ALA A 345 6.70 2.58 -3.05
N ARG A 346 6.59 2.39 -1.73
CA ARG A 346 6.69 1.06 -1.11
C ARG A 346 5.56 0.15 -1.57
N LEU A 347 4.31 0.64 -1.53
CA LEU A 347 3.14 -0.09 -2.01
C LEU A 347 3.34 -0.54 -3.46
N GLN A 348 3.74 0.37 -4.35
CA GLN A 348 3.97 0.05 -5.75
C GLN A 348 5.08 -1.00 -5.92
N ALA A 349 6.20 -0.88 -5.19
CA ALA A 349 7.29 -1.83 -5.26
C ALA A 349 6.86 -3.26 -4.85
N GLU A 350 6.16 -3.40 -3.72
CA GLU A 350 5.65 -4.70 -3.25
C GLU A 350 4.67 -5.32 -4.27
N LEU A 351 3.76 -4.51 -4.82
CA LEU A 351 2.82 -4.94 -5.86
C LEU A 351 3.54 -5.38 -7.13
N LEU A 352 4.54 -4.65 -7.61
CA LEU A 352 5.26 -4.99 -8.84
C LEU A 352 5.92 -6.36 -8.74
N TYR A 353 6.60 -6.66 -7.62
CA TYR A 353 7.23 -7.96 -7.44
C TYR A 353 6.21 -9.10 -7.33
N ALA A 354 5.10 -8.89 -6.60
CA ALA A 354 4.05 -9.89 -6.48
C ALA A 354 3.35 -10.16 -7.83
N LEU A 355 2.96 -9.10 -8.53
CA LEU A 355 2.27 -9.18 -9.82
C LEU A 355 3.18 -9.77 -10.91
N ARG A 356 4.49 -9.47 -10.90
CA ARG A 356 5.47 -10.12 -11.78
C ARG A 356 5.51 -11.63 -11.54
N ALA A 357 5.58 -12.06 -10.28
CA ALA A 357 5.59 -13.48 -9.94
C ALA A 357 4.28 -14.19 -10.31
N ILE A 358 3.13 -13.53 -10.12
CA ILE A 358 1.82 -14.04 -10.59
C ILE A 358 1.82 -14.17 -12.11
N THR A 359 2.31 -13.16 -12.84
CA THR A 359 2.41 -13.22 -14.31
C THR A 359 3.26 -14.40 -14.76
N GLN A 360 4.44 -14.57 -14.16
CA GLN A 360 5.35 -15.70 -14.45
C GLN A 360 4.70 -17.05 -14.18
N TYR A 361 3.89 -17.17 -13.12
CA TYR A 361 3.13 -18.39 -12.83
C TYR A 361 2.01 -18.65 -13.86
N MET A 362 1.36 -17.61 -14.36
CA MET A 362 0.26 -17.76 -15.33
C MET A 362 0.72 -18.16 -16.73
N ILE A 363 1.97 -17.91 -17.08
CA ILE A 363 2.55 -18.21 -18.40
C ILE A 363 3.45 -19.46 -18.41
N ALA A 364 3.76 -20.01 -17.23
CA ALA A 364 4.48 -21.26 -17.06
C ALA A 364 3.52 -22.44 -17.17
#